data_AF-A0AAV8WSM8-F1
#
_entry.id   AF-A0AAV8WSM8-F1
#
_cell.length_a   1.000
_cell.length_b   1.000
_cell.length_c   1.000
_cell.angle_alpha   90.00
_cell.angle_beta   90.00
_cell.angle_gamma   90.00
#
_symmetry.space_group_name_H-M   'P 1'
#
loop_
_entity.id
_entity.type
_entity.pdbx_description
1 polymer ?
#
loop_
_entity_poly.entity_id
_entity_poly.type
_entity_poly.pdbx_seq_one_letter_code
_entity_poly.pdbx_strand_id
1 'polypeptide(L)'
;MTSDRCHLVDMTPKDLVKHSEHEQEWGGYFIIKGNEKIVRMLLMTRRNYPIAIKRSSWKQRGSLFSDCGISIRCVKNDQTATVRKFSLLQILGKKLPIY
;
A
#
# COMPACT_ATOMS: atom_id res chain seq x y z
N MET A 1 -6.39 20.94 -4.37
CA MET A 1 -5.18 20.35 -3.78
C MET A 1 -4.04 20.49 -4.77
N THR A 2 -3.38 21.63 -4.70
CA THR A 2 -2.14 21.94 -5.44
C THR A 2 -0.95 21.65 -4.53
N SER A 3 0.12 21.06 -5.07
CA SER A 3 1.30 20.72 -4.27
C SER A 3 2.12 21.97 -3.94
N ASP A 4 2.89 21.95 -2.84
CA ASP A 4 3.80 23.03 -2.43
C ASP A 4 4.83 23.47 -3.49
N ARG A 5 5.13 22.58 -4.46
CA ARG A 5 6.07 22.88 -5.57
C ARG A 5 5.39 23.35 -6.84
N CYS A 6 4.07 23.48 -6.84
CA CYS A 6 3.31 24.00 -7.97
C CYS A 6 3.25 25.53 -7.87
N HIS A 7 3.40 26.24 -9.00
CA HIS A 7 3.26 27.69 -9.02
C HIS A 7 1.85 28.17 -8.63
N LEU A 8 0.85 27.29 -8.64
CA LEU A 8 -0.55 27.59 -8.34
C LEU A 8 -0.92 27.42 -6.85
N VAL A 9 0.04 27.11 -5.95
CA VAL A 9 -0.27 26.71 -4.56
C VAL A 9 -1.03 27.77 -3.74
N ASP A 10 -0.69 29.05 -3.91
CA ASP A 10 -1.28 30.16 -3.13
C ASP A 10 -2.03 31.17 -4.01
N MET A 11 -2.37 30.80 -5.25
CA MET A 11 -3.06 31.70 -6.17
C MET A 11 -4.54 31.82 -5.81
N THR A 12 -5.06 33.05 -5.86
CA THR A 12 -6.52 33.27 -5.72
C THR A 12 -7.25 32.85 -7.00
N PRO A 13 -8.57 32.59 -6.97
CA PRO A 13 -9.34 32.28 -8.18
C PRO A 13 -9.18 33.31 -9.30
N LYS A 14 -9.02 34.60 -8.94
CA LYS A 14 -8.78 35.68 -9.91
C LYS A 14 -7.40 35.56 -10.55
N ASP A 15 -6.38 35.19 -9.77
CA ASP A 15 -5.04 34.98 -10.27
C ASP A 15 -4.96 33.74 -11.17
N LEU A 16 -5.68 32.66 -10.83
CA LEU A 16 -5.78 31.46 -11.66
C LEU A 16 -6.32 31.79 -13.05
N VAL A 17 -7.46 32.51 -13.11
CA VAL A 17 -8.04 32.95 -14.39
C VAL A 17 -7.07 33.83 -15.17
N LYS A 18 -6.35 34.74 -14.49
CA LYS A 18 -5.33 35.58 -15.12
C LYS A 18 -4.17 34.76 -15.72
N HIS A 19 -3.84 33.63 -15.12
CA HIS A 19 -2.83 32.69 -15.61
C HIS A 19 -3.39 31.63 -16.56
N SER A 20 -4.62 31.82 -17.08
CA SER A 20 -5.28 30.89 -18.02
C SER A 20 -5.56 29.50 -17.43
N GLU A 21 -5.66 29.41 -16.11
CA GLU A 21 -6.14 28.23 -15.39
C GLU A 21 -7.63 28.36 -15.09
N HIS A 22 -8.28 27.23 -14.79
CA HIS A 22 -9.67 27.24 -14.34
C HIS A 22 -9.78 27.89 -12.95
N GLU A 23 -10.83 28.70 -12.73
CA GLU A 23 -11.05 29.40 -11.44
C GLU A 23 -11.14 28.45 -10.24
N GLN A 24 -11.57 27.22 -10.50
CA GLN A 24 -11.68 26.11 -9.56
C GLN A 24 -10.74 24.97 -10.01
N GLU A 25 -9.48 25.27 -10.32
CA GLU A 25 -8.50 24.23 -10.62
C GLU A 25 -8.26 23.35 -9.38
N TRP A 26 -8.46 22.03 -9.52
CA TRP A 26 -8.42 21.11 -8.38
C TRP A 26 -7.02 20.55 -8.14
N GLY A 27 -6.16 20.45 -9.16
CA GLY A 27 -4.85 19.82 -9.07
C GLY A 27 -4.90 18.34 -8.69
N GLY A 28 -3.78 17.81 -8.18
CA GLY A 28 -3.68 16.41 -7.74
C GLY A 28 -3.36 15.41 -8.86
N TYR A 29 -3.02 15.89 -10.04
CA TYR A 29 -2.54 15.12 -11.19
C TYR A 29 -1.18 15.65 -11.66
N PHE A 30 -0.54 14.90 -12.54
CA PHE A 30 0.73 15.23 -13.17
C PHE A 30 0.51 15.47 -14.66
N ILE A 31 1.16 16.49 -15.20
CA ILE A 31 1.20 16.73 -16.64
C ILE A 31 2.47 16.07 -17.20
N ILE A 32 2.31 15.04 -18.02
CA ILE A 32 3.42 14.30 -18.63
C ILE A 32 3.26 14.38 -20.14
N LYS A 33 4.17 15.09 -20.82
CA LYS A 33 4.11 15.33 -22.28
C LYS A 33 2.74 15.88 -22.72
N GLY A 34 2.21 16.86 -22.00
CA GLY A 34 0.91 17.48 -22.28
C GLY A 34 -0.32 16.62 -21.93
N ASN A 35 -0.13 15.45 -21.29
CA ASN A 35 -1.23 14.61 -20.85
C ASN A 35 -1.36 14.65 -19.32
N GLU A 36 -2.59 14.86 -18.84
CA GLU A 36 -2.92 14.74 -17.43
C GLU A 36 -2.98 13.27 -17.02
N LYS A 37 -2.26 12.93 -15.95
CA LYS A 37 -2.15 11.58 -15.39
C LYS A 37 -2.24 11.64 -13.88
N ILE A 38 -3.02 10.75 -13.29
CA ILE A 38 -3.14 10.62 -11.85
C ILE A 38 -2.55 9.30 -11.37
N VAL A 39 -1.85 9.34 -10.22
CA VAL A 39 -1.40 8.12 -9.55
C VAL A 39 -2.59 7.53 -8.79
N ARG A 40 -3.02 6.33 -9.18
CA ARG A 40 -4.18 5.68 -8.57
C ARG A 40 -3.87 5.20 -7.16
N MET A 41 -4.78 5.46 -6.23
CA MET A 41 -4.70 4.90 -4.87
C MET A 41 -4.87 3.39 -4.90
N LEU A 42 -4.03 2.69 -4.11
CA LEU A 42 -4.05 1.25 -3.98
C LEU A 42 -4.48 0.85 -2.56
N LEU A 43 -5.43 -0.09 -2.47
CA LEU A 43 -5.75 -0.74 -1.20
C LEU A 43 -4.63 -1.71 -0.84
N MET A 44 -4.06 -1.55 0.36
CA MET A 44 -2.97 -2.38 0.86
C MET A 44 -3.30 -2.94 2.25
N THR A 45 -2.57 -3.97 2.66
CA THR A 45 -2.68 -4.52 4.01
C THR A 45 -2.28 -3.49 5.07
N ARG A 46 -2.92 -3.58 6.23
CA ARG A 46 -2.69 -2.68 7.37
C ARG A 46 -1.20 -2.65 7.74
N ARG A 47 -0.65 -1.44 7.90
CA ARG A 47 0.75 -1.22 8.30
C ARG A 47 0.98 -1.68 9.75
N ASN A 48 2.13 -2.27 10.00
CA ASN A 48 2.66 -2.61 11.33
C ASN A 48 1.67 -3.41 12.19
N TYR A 49 0.87 -4.28 11.56
CA TYR A 49 -0.11 -5.13 12.23
C TYR A 49 0.03 -6.57 11.72
N PRO A 50 0.28 -7.56 12.60
CA PRO A 50 0.35 -8.96 12.19
C PRO A 50 -1.04 -9.49 11.85
N ILE A 51 -1.19 -10.05 10.65
CA ILE A 51 -2.44 -10.63 10.17
C ILE A 51 -2.26 -12.15 10.10
N ALA A 52 -3.12 -12.89 10.79
CA ALA A 52 -3.23 -14.34 10.62
C ALA A 52 -3.94 -14.64 9.29
N ILE A 53 -3.32 -15.48 8.47
CA ILE A 53 -3.80 -15.82 7.13
C ILE A 53 -3.84 -17.33 6.99
N LYS A 54 -4.95 -17.85 6.46
CA LYS A 54 -5.09 -19.22 5.99
C LYS A 54 -5.19 -19.22 4.46
N ARG A 55 -4.22 -19.81 3.77
CA ARG A 55 -4.14 -19.89 2.30
C ARG A 55 -3.63 -21.26 1.88
N SER A 56 -4.45 -21.99 1.12
CA SER A 56 -4.14 -23.33 0.59
C SER A 56 -2.83 -23.37 -0.22
N SER A 57 -2.50 -22.30 -0.94
CA SER A 57 -1.26 -22.19 -1.71
C SER A 57 0.02 -22.23 -0.87
N TRP A 58 -0.06 -22.04 0.46
CA TRP A 58 1.12 -22.12 1.32
C TRP A 58 1.57 -23.55 1.56
N LYS A 59 0.63 -24.51 1.56
CA LYS A 59 0.92 -25.94 1.63
C LYS A 59 1.72 -26.45 0.42
N GLN A 60 1.60 -25.78 -0.73
CA GLN A 60 2.31 -26.15 -1.96
C GLN A 60 3.82 -25.88 -1.90
N ARG A 61 4.32 -25.17 -0.87
CA ARG A 61 5.75 -24.86 -0.71
C ARG A 61 6.59 -26.05 -0.25
N GLY A 62 5.97 -27.09 0.29
CA GLY A 62 6.64 -28.29 0.75
C GLY A 62 5.76 -29.10 1.70
N SER A 63 6.09 -30.38 1.88
CA SER A 63 5.32 -31.33 2.68
C SER A 63 5.16 -30.93 4.15
N LEU A 64 6.10 -30.14 4.69
CA LEU A 64 6.08 -29.65 6.07
C LEU A 64 5.36 -28.32 6.24
N PHE A 65 4.83 -27.69 5.17
CA PHE A 65 4.16 -26.39 5.29
C PHE A 65 2.66 -26.55 5.59
N SER A 66 2.16 -25.77 6.55
CA SER A 66 0.72 -25.61 6.78
C SER A 66 0.10 -24.58 5.82
N ASP A 67 -1.23 -24.55 5.76
CA ASP A 67 -1.99 -23.48 5.10
C ASP A 67 -2.11 -22.23 5.97
N CYS A 68 -1.75 -22.30 7.25
CA CYS A 68 -1.80 -21.18 8.19
C CYS A 68 -0.44 -20.47 8.36
N GLY A 69 -0.50 -19.18 8.68
CA GLY A 69 0.59 -18.45 9.32
C GLY A 69 0.31 -16.96 9.41
N ILE A 70 1.35 -16.15 9.61
CA ILE A 70 1.24 -14.73 9.89
C ILE A 70 1.92 -13.93 8.77
N SER A 71 1.28 -12.86 8.31
CA SER A 71 1.88 -11.88 7.41
C SER A 71 1.82 -10.51 8.04
N ILE A 72 2.94 -9.78 8.02
CA ILE A 72 3.02 -8.40 8.49
C ILE A 72 3.65 -7.51 7.42
N ARG A 73 3.05 -6.34 7.19
CA ARG A 73 3.62 -5.28 6.36
C ARG A 73 4.30 -4.26 7.27
N CYS A 74 5.62 -4.37 7.37
CA CYS A 74 6.44 -3.43 8.14
C CYS A 74 6.70 -2.19 7.30
N VAL A 75 6.41 -1.00 7.83
CA VAL A 75 6.59 0.29 7.15
C VAL A 75 7.49 1.18 7.98
N LYS A 76 8.55 1.71 7.37
CA LYS A 76 9.49 2.65 7.99
C LYS A 76 8.94 4.10 7.95
N ASN A 77 9.64 5.02 8.61
CA ASN A 77 9.25 6.44 8.64
C ASN A 77 9.27 7.09 7.24
N ASP A 78 10.18 6.65 6.36
CA ASP A 78 10.26 7.07 4.95
C ASP A 78 9.17 6.45 4.04
N GLN A 79 8.17 5.79 4.63
CA GLN A 79 7.08 5.07 3.95
C GLN A 79 7.51 3.86 3.10
N THR A 80 8.79 3.47 3.11
CA THR A 80 9.23 2.20 2.50
C THR A 80 8.66 1.02 3.27
N ALA A 81 8.20 -0.01 2.55
CA ALA A 81 7.49 -1.15 3.13
C ALA A 81 8.12 -2.48 2.74
N THR A 82 8.14 -3.42 3.69
CA THR A 82 8.53 -4.81 3.45
C THR A 82 7.49 -5.75 4.04
N VAL A 83 7.05 -6.73 3.26
CA VAL A 83 6.12 -7.76 3.73
C VAL A 83 6.90 -8.98 4.22
N ARG A 84 6.75 -9.31 5.50
CA ARG A 84 7.33 -10.52 6.12
C ARG A 84 6.24 -11.56 6.32
N LYS A 85 6.55 -12.82 6.03
CA LYS A 85 5.64 -13.96 6.15
C LYS A 85 6.27 -15.01 7.06
N PHE A 86 5.54 -15.43 8.07
CA PHE A 86 5.90 -16.49 9.00
C PHE A 86 4.96 -17.66 8.74
N SER A 87 5.49 -18.78 8.26
CA SER A 87 4.70 -19.98 7.96
C SER A 87 4.68 -20.92 9.16
N LEU A 88 3.51 -21.46 9.49
CA LEU A 88 3.42 -22.55 10.45
C LEU A 88 3.87 -23.85 9.77
N LEU A 89 4.83 -24.55 10.37
CA LEU A 89 5.27 -25.85 9.88
C LEU A 89 4.50 -26.98 10.58
N GLN A 90 4.06 -27.95 9.80
CA GLN A 90 3.49 -29.20 10.27
C GLN A 90 4.63 -30.20 10.45
N ILE A 91 4.95 -30.52 11.70
CA ILE A 91 5.84 -31.65 12.00
C ILE A 91 4.98 -32.90 11.85
N LEU A 92 5.38 -33.78 10.93
CA LEU A 92 4.80 -35.11 10.76
C LEU A 92 4.83 -35.84 12.13
N GLY A 93 3.66 -36.00 12.76
CA GLY A 93 3.46 -37.05 13.77
C GLY A 93 3.76 -36.74 15.24
N LYS A 94 3.56 -35.53 15.75
CA LYS A 94 3.26 -35.38 17.19
C LYS A 94 2.01 -34.53 17.39
N LYS A 95 0.86 -35.21 17.53
CA LYS A 95 -0.18 -34.73 18.46
C LYS A 95 0.54 -34.56 19.80
N LEU A 96 0.84 -33.33 20.20
CA LEU A 96 1.07 -33.07 21.61
C LEU A 96 -0.27 -33.35 22.29
N PRO A 97 -0.38 -34.38 23.16
CA PRO A 97 -1.55 -34.50 24.00
C PRO A 97 -1.59 -33.25 24.85
N ILE A 98 -2.62 -32.45 24.61
CA ILE A 98 -3.02 -31.41 25.54
C ILE A 98 -3.53 -32.21 26.75
N TYR A 99 -2.81 -32.17 27.87
CA TYR A 99 -3.38 -32.50 29.17
C TYR A 99 -4.44 -31.44 29.52
#